data_AF-A0A8T4FK77-F1
#
_entry.id   AF-A0A8T4FK77-F1
#
_cell.length_a   1.000
_cell.length_b   1.000
_cell.length_c   1.000
_cell.angle_alpha   90.00
_cell.angle_beta   90.00
_cell.angle_gamma   90.00
#
_symmetry.space_group_name_H-M   'P 1'
#
loop_
_entity.id
_entity.type
_entity.pdbx_description
1 polymer ?
#
loop_
_entity_poly.entity_id
_entity_poly.type
_entity_poly.pdbx_seq_one_letter_code
_entity_poly.pdbx_strand_id
1 'polypeptide(L)'
;MTDNLQFIHRSPLSSAPSPRLYTYDRAYRSALIFILFLLGGLFLLDVFTTEFILSNGGQELNAFMVGVVNCSGIWHFVIKCCVMIMTVVTVFYSNSIIKHSGTGALILVVGWYVSVIMHNLSVIFL
;
A
#
# COMPACT_ATOMS: atom_id res chain seq x y z
N MET A 1 42.82 44.53 -29.42
CA MET A 1 42.67 43.33 -28.59
C MET A 1 41.24 43.28 -28.12
N THR A 2 40.45 42.52 -28.85
CA THR A 2 39.00 42.43 -28.82
C THR A 2 38.62 41.10 -28.20
N ASP A 3 38.38 41.07 -26.89
CA ASP A 3 37.82 39.89 -26.24
C ASP A 3 36.31 40.07 -26.07
N ASN A 4 35.62 39.55 -27.07
CA ASN A 4 34.18 39.40 -27.15
C ASN A 4 33.71 38.42 -26.06
N LEU A 5 33.29 38.96 -24.91
CA LEU A 5 32.46 38.27 -23.93
C LEU A 5 31.08 38.02 -24.54
N GLN A 6 30.96 36.93 -25.30
CA GLN A 6 29.66 36.38 -25.69
C GLN A 6 28.97 35.87 -24.42
N PHE A 7 28.15 36.74 -23.85
CA PHE A 7 27.09 36.38 -22.90
C PHE A 7 26.16 35.38 -23.60
N ILE A 8 26.41 34.09 -23.37
CA ILE A 8 25.51 33.01 -23.77
C ILE A 8 24.25 33.16 -22.92
N HIS A 9 23.30 33.92 -23.44
CA HIS A 9 21.92 33.97 -22.98
C HIS A 9 21.31 32.59 -23.25
N ARG A 10 21.50 31.64 -22.32
CA ARG A 10 20.70 30.41 -22.32
C ARG A 10 19.27 30.83 -22.02
N SER A 11 18.43 30.82 -23.03
CA SER A 11 16.98 30.89 -22.87
C SER A 11 16.55 29.80 -21.90
N PRO A 12 15.67 30.10 -20.92
CA PRO A 12 15.09 29.06 -20.10
C PRO A 12 14.27 28.18 -21.03
N LEU A 13 14.79 26.99 -21.35
CA LEU A 13 14.02 25.93 -21.99
C LEU A 13 12.81 25.66 -21.09
N SER A 14 11.69 26.27 -21.43
CA SER A 14 10.36 25.90 -20.98
C SER A 14 10.11 24.48 -21.50
N SER A 15 10.67 23.49 -20.81
CA SER A 15 10.49 22.07 -21.09
C SER A 15 9.09 21.67 -20.64
N ALA A 16 8.09 22.04 -21.43
CA ALA A 16 6.75 21.49 -21.27
C ALA A 16 6.89 19.96 -21.29
N PRO A 17 6.38 19.24 -20.28
CA PRO A 17 6.50 17.79 -20.23
C PRO A 17 5.86 17.20 -21.49
N SER A 18 6.60 16.29 -22.16
CA SER A 18 6.10 15.69 -23.39
C SER A 18 4.78 14.96 -23.14
N PRO A 19 3.83 14.96 -24.10
CA PRO A 19 2.50 14.39 -23.90
C PRO A 19 2.51 12.92 -23.44
N ARG A 20 3.58 12.17 -23.72
CA ARG A 20 3.78 10.80 -23.24
C ARG A 20 3.94 10.71 -21.72
N LEU A 21 4.60 11.69 -21.09
CA LEU A 21 4.81 11.72 -19.64
C LEU A 21 3.47 11.82 -18.88
N TYR A 22 2.52 12.57 -19.45
CA TYR A 22 1.21 12.81 -18.87
C TYR A 22 0.31 11.56 -18.86
N THR A 23 0.41 10.74 -19.91
CA THR A 23 -0.35 9.49 -20.02
C THR A 23 0.12 8.45 -19.00
N TYR A 24 1.42 8.35 -18.77
CA TYR A 24 1.98 7.45 -17.75
C TYR A 24 1.50 7.83 -16.35
N ASP A 25 1.62 9.10 -15.94
CA ASP A 25 1.19 9.55 -14.61
C ASP A 25 -0.29 9.27 -14.32
N ARG A 26 -1.16 9.39 -15.33
CA ARG A 26 -2.59 9.05 -15.19
C ARG A 26 -2.79 7.54 -14.98
N ALA A 27 -2.13 6.70 -15.77
CA ALA A 27 -2.23 5.24 -15.66
C ALA A 27 -1.70 4.74 -14.29
N TYR A 28 -0.61 5.34 -13.80
CA TYR A 28 -0.07 5.03 -12.48
C TYR A 28 -1.01 5.40 -11.34
N ARG A 29 -1.66 6.57 -11.41
CA ARG A 29 -2.65 6.98 -10.40
C ARG A 29 -3.85 6.03 -10.38
N SER A 30 -4.37 5.62 -11.55
CA SER A 30 -5.46 4.64 -11.60
C SER A 30 -5.05 3.29 -11.05
N ALA A 31 -3.84 2.82 -11.35
CA ALA A 31 -3.32 1.57 -10.83
C ALA A 31 -3.17 1.63 -9.29
N LEU A 32 -2.67 2.73 -8.75
CA LEU A 32 -2.52 2.92 -7.30
C LEU A 32 -3.88 2.87 -6.59
N ILE A 33 -4.89 3.57 -7.12
CA ILE A 33 -6.25 3.55 -6.55
C ILE A 33 -6.83 2.13 -6.58
N PHE A 34 -6.65 1.41 -7.69
CA PHE A 34 -7.12 0.03 -7.82
C PHE A 34 -6.45 -0.92 -6.82
N ILE A 35 -5.13 -0.82 -6.66
CA ILE A 35 -4.39 -1.66 -5.70
C ILE A 35 -4.77 -1.30 -4.26
N LEU A 36 -5.02 -0.02 -3.95
CA LEU A 36 -5.54 0.40 -2.64
C LEU A 36 -6.92 -0.19 -2.35
N PHE A 37 -7.81 -0.22 -3.35
CA PHE A 37 -9.12 -0.85 -3.22
C PHE A 37 -9.00 -2.36 -2.97
N LEU A 38 -8.14 -3.05 -3.73
CA LEU A 38 -7.83 -4.46 -3.49
C LEU A 38 -7.27 -4.70 -2.09
N LEU A 39 -6.33 -3.85 -1.65
CA LEU A 39 -5.76 -3.94 -0.31
C LEU A 39 -6.85 -3.82 0.76
N GLY A 40 -7.78 -2.87 0.62
CA GLY A 40 -8.92 -2.73 1.54
C GLY A 40 -9.85 -3.95 1.56
N GLY A 41 -10.08 -4.58 0.41
CA GLY A 41 -10.85 -5.82 0.32
C GLY A 41 -10.15 -7.01 1.00
N LEU A 42 -8.86 -7.19 0.71
CA LEU A 42 -8.01 -8.21 1.37
C LEU A 42 -7.99 -8.00 2.88
N PHE A 43 -7.94 -6.74 3.30
CA PHE A 43 -7.94 -6.34 4.69
C PHE A 43 -9.19 -6.80 5.46
N LEU A 44 -10.37 -6.53 4.87
CA LEU A 44 -11.64 -6.97 5.45
C LEU A 44 -11.74 -8.49 5.47
N LEU A 45 -11.32 -9.16 4.39
CA LEU A 45 -11.34 -10.61 4.30
C LEU A 45 -10.45 -11.26 5.35
N ASP A 46 -9.28 -10.69 5.60
CA ASP A 46 -8.34 -11.12 6.65
C ASP A 46 -8.97 -10.97 8.05
N VAL A 47 -9.61 -9.84 8.36
CA VAL A 47 -10.36 -9.68 9.63
C VAL A 47 -11.48 -10.73 9.76
N PHE A 48 -12.31 -10.90 8.73
CA PHE A 48 -13.41 -11.85 8.77
C PHE A 48 -12.94 -13.29 8.93
N THR A 49 -11.90 -13.69 8.21
CA THR A 49 -11.36 -15.06 8.30
C THR A 49 -10.75 -15.33 9.66
N THR A 50 -10.00 -14.39 10.23
CA THR A 50 -9.46 -14.51 11.60
C THR A 50 -10.57 -14.59 12.64
N GLU A 51 -11.56 -13.68 12.62
CA GLU A 51 -12.70 -13.73 13.55
C GLU A 51 -13.49 -15.04 13.42
N PHE A 52 -13.65 -15.54 12.19
CA PHE A 52 -14.29 -16.82 11.95
C PHE A 52 -13.50 -17.99 12.57
N ILE A 53 -12.19 -18.05 12.35
CA ILE A 53 -11.32 -19.07 12.95
C ILE A 53 -11.43 -19.04 14.48
N LEU A 54 -11.36 -17.85 15.08
CA LEU A 54 -11.47 -17.66 16.52
C LEU A 54 -12.84 -18.08 17.07
N SER A 55 -13.92 -17.74 16.37
CA SER A 55 -15.28 -18.14 16.76
C SER A 55 -15.51 -19.65 16.72
N ASN A 56 -14.73 -20.38 15.91
CA ASN A 56 -14.77 -21.84 15.82
C ASN A 56 -13.74 -22.54 16.72
N GLY A 57 -13.12 -21.81 17.67
CA GLY A 57 -12.17 -22.37 18.63
C GLY A 57 -10.73 -22.49 18.13
N GLY A 58 -10.41 -21.88 16.99
CA GLY A 58 -9.04 -21.73 16.52
C GLY A 58 -8.24 -20.77 17.42
N GLN A 59 -6.91 -20.84 17.34
CA GLN A 59 -6.01 -20.00 18.13
C GLN A 59 -5.19 -19.08 17.24
N GLU A 60 -5.00 -17.84 17.69
CA GLU A 60 -4.05 -16.92 17.10
C GLU A 60 -2.61 -17.39 17.37
N LEU A 61 -1.81 -17.54 16.31
CA LEU A 61 -0.40 -17.95 16.41
C LEU A 61 0.49 -16.81 16.90
N ASN A 62 0.06 -15.57 16.69
CA ASN A 62 0.82 -14.40 17.12
C ASN A 62 0.47 -14.05 18.57
N ALA A 63 1.40 -14.31 19.49
CA ALA A 63 1.24 -14.08 20.93
C ALA A 63 0.80 -12.64 21.30
N PHE A 64 1.18 -11.63 20.51
CA PHE A 64 0.69 -10.26 20.70
C PHE A 64 -0.78 -10.12 20.32
N MET A 65 -1.19 -10.70 19.18
CA MET A 65 -2.60 -10.70 18.74
C MET A 65 -3.50 -11.52 19.66
N VAL A 66 -2.99 -12.59 20.27
CA VAL A 66 -3.74 -13.36 21.28
C VAL A 66 -4.24 -12.45 22.40
N GLY A 67 -3.39 -11.55 22.91
CA GLY A 67 -3.80 -10.60 23.95
C GLY A 67 -4.88 -9.62 23.48
N VAL A 68 -4.77 -9.14 22.25
CA VAL A 68 -5.73 -8.19 21.64
C VAL A 68 -7.08 -8.85 21.39
N VAL A 69 -7.08 -10.03 20.79
CA VAL A 69 -8.27 -10.78 20.42
C VAL A 69 -9.03 -11.24 21.66
N ASN A 70 -8.33 -11.67 22.71
CA ASN A 70 -8.94 -12.08 23.97
C ASN A 70 -9.69 -10.94 24.68
N CYS A 71 -9.36 -9.66 24.40
CA CYS A 71 -10.10 -8.53 24.94
C CYS A 71 -11.44 -8.30 24.22
N SER A 72 -11.43 -8.24 22.88
CA SER A 72 -12.63 -8.11 22.04
C SER A 72 -12.27 -8.12 20.55
N GLY A 73 -13.11 -8.70 19.69
CA GLY A 73 -12.97 -8.60 18.23
C GLY A 73 -12.96 -7.15 17.70
N ILE A 74 -13.53 -6.19 18.44
CA ILE A 74 -13.46 -4.76 18.10
C ILE A 74 -12.01 -4.25 18.16
N TRP A 75 -11.22 -4.69 19.15
CA TRP A 75 -9.82 -4.28 19.27
C TRP A 75 -8.97 -4.84 18.13
N HIS A 76 -9.26 -6.08 17.73
CA HIS A 76 -8.64 -6.69 16.58
C HIS A 76 -8.89 -5.86 15.31
N PHE A 77 -10.15 -5.46 15.05
CA PHE A 77 -10.49 -4.57 13.93
C PHE A 77 -9.79 -3.20 14.01
N VAL A 78 -9.72 -2.58 15.20
CA VAL A 78 -9.09 -1.26 15.38
C VAL A 78 -7.60 -1.30 15.06
N ILE A 79 -6.86 -2.26 15.63
CA ILE A 79 -5.41 -2.39 15.37
C ILE A 79 -5.17 -2.63 13.89
N LYS A 80 -5.98 -3.51 13.30
CA LYS A 80 -6.01 -3.78 11.88
C LYS A 80 -6.20 -2.44 11.10
N CYS A 81 -7.23 -1.66 11.37
CA CYS A 81 -7.43 -0.36 10.71
C CYS A 81 -6.25 0.60 10.90
N CYS A 82 -5.62 0.64 12.08
CA CYS A 82 -4.42 1.45 12.31
C CYS A 82 -3.26 1.04 11.39
N VAL A 83 -3.02 -0.27 11.24
CA VAL A 83 -2.00 -0.79 10.31
C VAL A 83 -2.33 -0.37 8.87
N MET A 84 -3.59 -0.51 8.45
CA MET A 84 -4.02 -0.10 7.10
C MET A 84 -3.75 1.39 6.86
N ILE A 85 -4.14 2.27 7.78
CA ILE A 85 -3.91 3.72 7.67
C ILE A 85 -2.40 4.01 7.59
N MET A 86 -1.59 3.37 8.44
CA MET A 86 -0.14 3.52 8.42
C MET A 86 0.47 3.09 7.09
N THR A 87 0.01 1.97 6.51
CA THR A 87 0.44 1.52 5.17
C THR A 87 0.09 2.54 4.11
N VAL A 88 -1.15 3.05 4.11
CA VAL A 88 -1.60 4.07 3.15
C VAL A 88 -0.74 5.33 3.25
N VAL A 89 -0.55 5.87 4.46
CA VAL A 89 0.29 7.05 4.70
C VAL A 89 1.72 6.80 4.24
N THR A 90 2.29 5.65 4.57
CA THR A 90 3.67 5.28 4.17
C THR A 90 3.82 5.20 2.66
N VAL A 91 2.82 4.66 1.95
CA VAL A 91 2.82 4.58 0.48
C VAL A 91 2.76 5.96 -0.14
N PHE A 92 1.86 6.83 0.34
CA PHE A 92 1.77 8.21 -0.15
C PHE A 92 3.04 8.99 0.12
N TYR A 93 3.60 8.86 1.33
CA TYR A 93 4.86 9.49 1.71
C TYR A 93 6.02 8.99 0.85
N SER A 94 6.16 7.68 0.66
CA SER A 94 7.21 7.09 -0.17
C SER A 94 7.12 7.55 -1.62
N ASN A 95 5.91 7.65 -2.17
CA ASN A 95 5.68 8.14 -3.52
C ASN A 95 5.99 9.64 -3.68
N SER A 96 5.96 10.42 -2.58
CA SER A 96 6.36 11.83 -2.58
C SER A 96 7.88 12.03 -2.60
N ILE A 97 8.64 11.10 -2.02
CA ILE A 97 10.11 11.13 -2.01
C ILE A 97 10.67 10.58 -3.33
N ILE A 98 10.19 9.39 -3.73
CA ILE A 98 10.63 8.69 -4.94
C ILE A 98 9.39 8.36 -5.77
N LYS A 99 9.25 9.01 -6.92
CA LYS A 99 8.14 8.76 -7.85
C LYS A 99 8.02 7.26 -8.15
N HIS A 100 6.80 6.74 -8.03
CA HIS A 100 6.41 5.34 -8.28
C HIS A 100 6.92 4.31 -7.26
N SER A 101 7.75 4.69 -6.28
CA SER A 101 8.24 3.75 -5.24
C SER A 101 7.09 3.19 -4.40
N GLY A 102 6.08 4.01 -4.09
CA GLY A 102 4.91 3.59 -3.34
C GLY A 102 4.12 2.46 -4.03
N THR A 103 4.03 2.46 -5.37
CA THR A 103 3.31 1.41 -6.11
C THR A 103 4.00 0.05 -5.97
N GLY A 104 5.33 0.01 -6.03
CA GLY A 104 6.10 -1.22 -5.84
C GLY A 104 5.93 -1.80 -4.44
N ALA A 105 6.01 -0.94 -3.41
CA ALA A 105 5.77 -1.35 -2.02
C ALA A 105 4.35 -1.90 -1.83
N LEU A 106 3.35 -1.27 -2.45
CA LEU A 106 1.95 -1.68 -2.34
C LEU A 106 1.71 -3.07 -2.94
N ILE A 107 2.36 -3.41 -4.06
CA ILE A 107 2.29 -4.75 -4.68
C ILE A 107 2.83 -5.83 -3.73
N LEU A 108 3.97 -5.57 -3.09
CA LEU A 108 4.55 -6.51 -2.11
C LEU A 108 3.62 -6.72 -0.92
N VAL A 109 3.04 -5.65 -0.38
CA VAL A 109 2.08 -5.73 0.72
C VAL A 109 0.84 -6.53 0.31
N VAL A 110 0.28 -6.28 -0.88
CA VAL A 110 -0.87 -7.05 -1.40
C VAL A 110 -0.51 -8.54 -1.54
N GLY A 111 0.65 -8.86 -2.11
CA GLY A 111 1.09 -10.26 -2.23
C GLY A 111 1.26 -10.97 -0.88
N TRP A 112 1.76 -10.24 0.12
CA TRP A 112 1.84 -10.73 1.49
C TRP A 112 0.44 -11.01 2.07
N TYR A 113 -0.50 -10.08 1.95
CA TYR A 113 -1.88 -10.24 2.42
C TYR A 113 -2.60 -11.41 1.75
N VAL A 114 -2.40 -11.62 0.45
CA VAL A 114 -2.94 -12.78 -0.26
C VAL A 114 -2.44 -14.08 0.37
N SER A 115 -1.14 -14.16 0.70
CA SER A 115 -0.56 -15.34 1.35
C SER A 115 -1.17 -15.61 2.73
N VAL A 116 -1.38 -14.55 3.54
CA VAL A 116 -2.05 -14.65 4.85
C VAL A 116 -3.48 -15.16 4.71
N ILE A 117 -4.25 -14.61 3.78
CA ILE A 117 -5.64 -15.05 3.55
C ILE A 117 -5.69 -16.49 3.07
N MET A 118 -4.81 -16.88 2.14
CA MET A 118 -4.74 -18.27 1.69
C MET A 118 -4.43 -19.22 2.85
N HIS A 119 -3.55 -18.82 3.78
CA HIS A 119 -3.30 -19.57 4.99
C HIS A 119 -4.56 -19.68 5.87
N ASN A 120 -5.23 -18.56 6.16
CA ASN A 120 -6.46 -18.56 6.96
C ASN A 120 -7.56 -19.43 6.32
N LEU A 121 -7.77 -19.31 5.00
CA LEU A 121 -8.73 -20.14 4.28
C LEU A 121 -8.36 -21.61 4.33
N SER A 122 -7.07 -21.96 4.26
CA SER A 122 -6.64 -23.36 4.40
C SER A 122 -7.02 -23.93 5.77
N VAL A 123 -6.87 -23.15 6.85
CA VAL A 123 -7.26 -23.57 8.21
C VAL A 123 -8.78 -23.70 8.37
N ILE A 124 -9.56 -22.94 7.60
CA ILE A 124 -11.04 -22.99 7.63
C ILE A 124 -11.57 -24.22 6.88
N PHE A 125 -10.96 -24.59 5.76
CA PHE A 125 -11.48 -25.62 4.85
C PHE A 125 -10.83 -27.00 4.95
N LEU A 126 -9.63 -27.11 5.55
CA LEU A 126 -8.92 -28.37 5.81
C LEU A 126 -9.00 -28.76 7.28
#